data_AF-M8B4F4-F1
#
_entry.id   AF-M8B4F4-F1
#
_cell.length_a   1.000
_cell.length_b   1.000
_cell.length_c   1.000
_cell.angle_alpha   90.00
_cell.angle_beta   90.00
_cell.angle_gamma   90.00
#
_symmetry.space_group_name_H-M   'P 1'
#
loop_
_entity.id
_entity.type
_entity.pdbx_description
1 polymer ?
#
loop_
_entity_poly.entity_id
_entity_poly.type
_entity_poly.pdbx_seq_one_letter_code
_entity_poly.pdbx_strand_id
1 'polypeptide(L)'
;MATNTKNVEEPYCRSTLRGGENLPELKRCGSRRRLSGPSQGDAAAKVEKDRRRDDGGGVRAQFYGNALTFGVARTTAGELCSGPLGRAVELIVAAMARVAAADYAQSVADALVLRGRPRFTTARTYLVTDLTKANLHNVDLGWGLPVYGGPATTTLATFHIPAAGGGITVPMCLPPRAMERFAANVRAGLSEVSSRRGRSSGVESTVLSRM
;
A
#
# COMPACT_ATOMS: atom_id res chain seq x y z
N MET A 1 26.81 -41.68 -7.09
CA MET A 1 25.37 -41.46 -6.87
C MET A 1 24.90 -40.51 -7.96
N ALA A 2 24.05 -41.03 -8.84
CA ALA A 2 23.70 -40.42 -10.12
C ALA A 2 22.68 -39.28 -9.99
N THR A 3 22.79 -38.36 -10.94
CA THR A 3 22.01 -37.16 -11.24
C THR A 3 20.51 -37.40 -11.42
N ASN A 4 19.67 -36.42 -11.04
CA ASN A 4 18.50 -36.08 -11.86
C ASN A 4 18.05 -34.62 -11.68
N THR A 5 18.45 -33.80 -12.65
CA THR A 5 17.85 -32.52 -13.04
C THR A 5 16.46 -32.76 -13.62
N LYS A 6 15.41 -32.21 -13.01
CA LYS A 6 14.11 -32.01 -13.67
C LYS A 6 13.55 -30.62 -13.36
N ASN A 7 13.70 -29.76 -14.36
CA ASN A 7 12.68 -28.87 -14.93
C ASN A 7 11.88 -28.01 -13.94
N VAL A 8 12.40 -26.80 -13.74
CA VAL A 8 11.60 -25.62 -13.42
C VAL A 8 10.82 -25.27 -14.69
N GLU A 9 9.57 -25.73 -14.78
CA GLU A 9 8.57 -25.13 -15.65
C GLU A 9 7.46 -24.49 -14.81
N GLU A 10 7.16 -23.25 -15.16
CA GLU A 10 6.00 -22.43 -14.78
C GLU A 10 4.67 -23.21 -14.74
N PRO A 11 3.67 -22.63 -14.07
CA PRO A 11 2.45 -22.40 -14.84
C PRO A 11 1.96 -20.95 -14.69
N TYR A 12 2.30 -20.16 -15.70
CA TYR A 12 1.39 -19.19 -16.30
C TYR A 12 0.10 -19.92 -16.69
N CYS A 13 -1.01 -19.62 -16.00
CA CYS A 13 -2.32 -20.20 -16.29
C CYS A 13 -2.82 -19.79 -17.68
N ARG A 14 -2.51 -20.62 -18.69
CA ARG A 14 -3.16 -20.64 -20.01
C ARG A 14 -4.37 -21.58 -19.92
N SER A 15 -5.56 -21.04 -20.12
CA SER A 15 -6.83 -21.76 -20.12
C SER A 15 -6.96 -22.71 -21.31
N THR A 16 -7.33 -23.97 -21.06
CA THR A 16 -8.08 -24.83 -21.99
C THR A 16 -8.69 -25.99 -21.23
N LEU A 17 -9.99 -25.90 -20.93
CA LEU A 17 -10.79 -27.00 -20.38
C LEU A 17 -11.44 -27.74 -21.55
N ARG A 18 -11.03 -29.00 -21.77
CA ARG A 18 -11.85 -30.02 -22.45
C ARG A 18 -12.49 -30.90 -21.38
N GLY A 19 -13.71 -31.34 -21.69
CA GLY A 19 -14.71 -31.83 -20.74
C GLY A 19 -14.40 -33.17 -20.07
N GLY A 20 -15.24 -33.47 -19.06
CA GLY A 20 -15.22 -34.74 -18.35
C GLY A 20 -15.62 -34.62 -16.88
N GLU A 21 -16.93 -34.44 -16.65
CA GLU A 21 -17.70 -35.10 -15.58
C GLU A 21 -17.27 -34.98 -14.09
N ASN A 22 -18.09 -34.23 -13.35
CA ASN A 22 -18.60 -34.47 -11.99
C ASN A 22 -17.63 -34.69 -10.79
N LEU A 23 -17.52 -33.68 -9.92
CA LEU A 23 -17.99 -33.76 -8.52
C LEU A 23 -18.14 -32.33 -7.92
N PRO A 24 -19.06 -32.12 -6.93
CA PRO A 24 -19.62 -30.83 -6.57
C PRO A 24 -18.95 -30.19 -5.34
N GLU A 25 -19.38 -28.95 -5.05
CA GLU A 25 -19.14 -28.20 -3.81
C GLU A 25 -17.70 -27.71 -3.52
N LEU A 26 -17.21 -26.76 -4.32
CA LEU A 26 -16.31 -25.73 -3.76
C LEU A 26 -17.14 -24.52 -3.34
N LYS A 27 -17.54 -24.53 -2.07
CA LYS A 27 -18.22 -23.43 -1.39
C LYS A 27 -17.40 -22.14 -1.51
N ARG A 28 -17.88 -21.25 -2.38
CA ARG A 28 -18.09 -19.82 -2.09
C ARG A 28 -16.91 -19.06 -1.47
N CYS A 29 -15.68 -19.21 -1.98
CA CYS A 29 -14.61 -18.24 -1.74
C CYS A 29 -14.62 -17.19 -2.87
N GLY A 30 -15.69 -16.41 -2.89
CA GLY A 30 -15.85 -15.31 -3.82
C GLY A 30 -16.35 -14.12 -3.05
N SER A 31 -15.44 -13.39 -2.42
CA SER A 31 -15.64 -12.00 -2.01
C SER A 31 -15.91 -11.21 -3.28
N ARG A 32 -17.14 -11.33 -3.76
CA ARG A 32 -17.69 -10.70 -4.96
C ARG A 32 -17.59 -9.22 -4.65
N ARG A 33 -16.49 -8.60 -5.07
CA ARG A 33 -16.32 -7.16 -5.13
C ARG A 33 -17.38 -6.68 -6.10
N ARG A 34 -18.60 -6.49 -5.58
CA ARG A 34 -19.64 -5.71 -6.24
C ARG A 34 -19.05 -4.31 -6.36
N LEU A 35 -18.50 -4.03 -7.53
CA LEU A 35 -18.35 -2.67 -8.02
C LEU A 35 -19.76 -2.23 -8.41
N SER A 36 -20.55 -1.82 -7.42
CA SER A 36 -21.86 -1.22 -7.64
C SER A 36 -21.68 0.28 -7.84
N GLY A 37 -21.52 0.72 -9.09
CA GLY A 37 -21.71 2.11 -9.56
C GLY A 37 -21.02 3.23 -8.77
N PRO A 38 -21.25 4.51 -9.14
CA PRO A 38 -20.84 5.65 -8.34
C PRO A 38 -21.83 5.82 -7.17
N SER A 39 -21.87 4.86 -6.24
CA SER A 39 -22.48 5.14 -4.96
C SER A 39 -21.56 6.11 -4.22
N GLN A 40 -22.11 7.20 -3.69
CA GLN A 40 -21.49 8.16 -2.76
C GLN A 40 -21.07 7.47 -1.44
N GLY A 41 -20.27 6.42 -1.54
CA GLY A 41 -19.83 5.64 -0.40
C GLY A 41 -18.60 6.28 0.22
N ASP A 42 -18.57 6.28 1.54
CA ASP A 42 -17.37 6.58 2.33
C ASP A 42 -16.19 5.73 1.83
N ALA A 43 -15.09 6.41 1.53
CA ALA A 43 -13.77 5.87 1.30
C ALA A 43 -12.88 6.22 2.51
N ALA A 44 -12.17 5.24 3.04
CA ALA A 44 -11.24 5.44 4.13
C ALA A 44 -9.84 5.01 3.72
N ALA A 45 -8.83 5.81 4.03
CA ALA A 45 -7.43 5.40 4.00
C ALA A 45 -6.94 5.26 5.43
N LYS A 46 -6.38 4.09 5.74
CA LYS A 46 -5.70 3.81 7.01
C LYS A 46 -4.21 3.82 6.76
N VAL A 47 -3.47 4.62 7.50
CA VAL A 47 -2.02 4.68 7.42
C VAL A 47 -1.44 4.24 8.74
N GLU A 48 -0.55 3.27 8.67
CA GLU A 48 0.12 2.70 9.83
C GLU A 48 1.33 3.56 10.24
N LYS A 49 1.48 3.78 11.54
CA LYS A 49 2.65 4.42 12.16
C LYS A 49 3.34 3.43 13.10
N ASP A 50 4.60 3.10 12.83
CA ASP A 50 5.48 2.39 13.76
C ASP A 50 5.97 3.35 14.85
N ARG A 51 5.73 3.00 16.12
CA ARG A 51 6.06 3.80 17.30
C ARG A 51 7.44 3.48 17.89
N ARG A 52 8.11 2.40 17.45
CA ARG A 52 9.42 2.00 18.00
C ARG A 52 10.54 2.98 17.70
N ARG A 53 10.30 3.93 16.79
CA ARG A 53 11.26 4.95 16.35
C ARG A 53 10.83 6.38 16.68
N ASP A 54 9.81 6.55 17.53
CA ASP A 54 9.43 7.89 18.01
C ASP A 54 10.37 8.29 19.16
N ASP A 55 11.11 9.40 19.00
CA ASP A 55 12.11 9.94 19.96
C ASP A 55 11.52 10.42 21.32
N GLY A 56 10.25 10.11 21.59
CA GLY A 56 9.55 10.40 22.85
C GLY A 56 8.42 9.42 23.17
N GLY A 57 8.32 8.30 22.46
CA GLY A 57 7.16 7.40 22.48
C GLY A 57 7.14 6.30 23.55
N GLY A 58 8.10 6.29 24.50
CA GLY A 58 8.19 5.29 25.57
C GLY A 58 8.52 3.85 25.13
N VAL A 59 8.35 3.51 23.85
CA VAL A 59 8.69 2.20 23.28
C VAL A 59 10.16 2.20 22.85
N ARG A 60 10.96 1.36 23.50
CA ARG A 60 12.39 1.20 23.17
C ARG A 60 12.53 0.64 21.76
N ALA A 61 13.54 1.08 21.02
CA ALA A 61 13.84 0.59 19.66
C ALA A 61 14.05 -0.93 19.57
N GLN A 62 14.44 -1.58 20.68
CA GLN A 62 14.66 -3.03 20.79
C GLN A 62 13.39 -3.81 21.20
N PHE A 63 12.23 -3.18 21.21
CA PHE A 63 10.97 -3.86 21.52
C PHE A 63 10.59 -4.84 20.40
N TYR A 64 10.52 -6.12 20.74
CA TYR A 64 10.20 -7.21 19.82
C TYR A 64 8.70 -7.37 19.51
N GLY A 65 7.82 -6.66 20.24
CA GLY A 65 6.38 -6.71 20.03
C GLY A 65 5.88 -5.70 18.99
N ASN A 66 4.57 -5.74 18.74
CA ASN A 66 3.89 -4.79 17.87
C ASN A 66 3.66 -3.45 18.60
N ALA A 67 4.16 -2.35 18.05
CA ALA A 67 3.89 -1.00 18.53
C ALA A 67 3.39 -0.12 17.38
N LEU A 68 2.21 -0.47 16.88
CA LEU A 68 1.60 0.14 15.70
C LEU A 68 0.36 0.93 16.09
N THR A 69 0.19 2.09 15.47
CA THR A 69 -1.04 2.90 15.57
C THR A 69 -1.51 3.28 14.18
N PHE A 70 -2.83 3.45 14.00
CA PHE A 70 -3.42 3.71 12.69
C PHE A 70 -4.05 5.10 12.63
N GLY A 71 -3.62 5.90 11.66
CA GLY A 71 -4.30 7.13 11.27
C GLY A 71 -5.40 6.81 10.26
N VAL A 72 -6.57 7.42 10.40
CA VAL A 72 -7.69 7.22 9.47
C VAL A 72 -8.04 8.53 8.80
N ALA A 73 -7.85 8.59 7.48
CA ALA A 73 -8.40 9.63 6.62
C ALA A 73 -9.73 9.15 6.03
N ARG A 74 -10.78 9.96 6.12
CA ARG A 74 -12.12 9.66 5.56
C ARG A 74 -12.50 10.72 4.53
N THR A 75 -13.06 10.29 3.42
CA THR A 75 -13.62 11.12 2.35
C THR A 75 -14.66 10.31 1.58
N THR A 76 -15.35 10.89 0.60
CA THR A 76 -16.18 10.11 -0.32
C THR A 76 -15.40 9.73 -1.57
N ALA A 77 -15.77 8.64 -2.24
CA ALA A 77 -15.17 8.30 -3.53
C ALA A 77 -15.37 9.42 -4.57
N GLY A 78 -16.50 10.14 -4.50
CA GLY A 78 -16.79 11.27 -5.38
C GLY A 78 -15.79 12.42 -5.20
N GLU A 79 -15.63 12.91 -3.97
CA GLU A 79 -14.68 13.97 -3.63
C GLU A 79 -13.24 13.60 -4.00
N LEU A 80 -12.86 12.35 -3.75
CA LEU A 80 -11.51 11.87 -4.05
C LEU A 80 -11.25 11.80 -5.56
N CYS A 81 -12.25 11.43 -6.36
CA CYS A 81 -12.13 11.32 -7.81
C CYS A 81 -12.25 12.67 -8.53
N SER A 82 -13.01 13.63 -7.98
CA SER A 82 -13.19 14.96 -8.57
C SER A 82 -12.15 15.98 -8.09
N GLY A 83 -11.53 15.74 -6.93
CA GLY A 83 -10.55 16.62 -6.33
C GLY A 83 -9.12 16.42 -6.85
N PRO A 84 -8.23 17.42 -6.65
CA PRO A 84 -6.82 17.25 -6.95
C PRO A 84 -6.17 16.23 -6.00
N LEU A 85 -5.12 15.53 -6.47
CA LEU A 85 -4.37 14.57 -5.65
C LEU A 85 -3.86 15.19 -4.34
N GLY A 86 -3.51 16.49 -4.35
CA GLY A 86 -3.06 17.23 -3.16
C GLY A 86 -4.07 17.15 -2.00
N ARG A 87 -5.37 17.19 -2.28
CA ARG A 87 -6.41 17.08 -1.26
C ARG A 87 -6.36 15.72 -0.55
N ALA A 88 -6.09 14.65 -1.28
CA ALA A 88 -5.94 13.31 -0.70
C ALA A 88 -4.70 13.23 0.20
N VAL A 89 -3.60 13.85 -0.23
CA VAL A 89 -2.35 13.94 0.55
C VAL A 89 -2.57 14.73 1.84
N GLU A 90 -3.25 15.87 1.79
CA GLU A 90 -3.59 16.67 2.97
C GLU A 90 -4.39 15.87 4.01
N LEU A 91 -5.38 15.08 3.56
CA LEU A 91 -6.15 14.21 4.46
C LEU A 91 -5.27 13.19 5.17
N ILE A 92 -4.33 12.57 4.43
CA ILE A 92 -3.38 11.60 4.98
C ILE A 92 -2.43 12.27 5.97
N VAL A 93 -1.85 13.42 5.61
CA VAL A 93 -0.94 14.18 6.47
C VAL A 93 -1.65 14.60 7.76
N ALA A 94 -2.87 15.12 7.66
CA ALA A 94 -3.68 15.49 8.82
C ALA A 94 -4.04 14.27 9.69
N ALA A 95 -4.31 13.10 9.08
CA ALA A 95 -4.55 11.87 9.83
C ALA A 95 -3.29 11.43 10.58
N MET A 96 -2.13 11.48 9.94
CA MET A 96 -0.84 11.11 10.55
C MET A 96 -0.39 12.08 11.63
N ALA A 97 -0.66 13.38 11.48
CA ALA A 97 -0.37 14.39 12.49
C ALA A 97 -1.11 14.11 13.81
N ARG A 98 -2.39 13.70 13.75
CA ARG A 98 -3.17 13.30 14.93
C ARG A 98 -2.55 12.09 15.64
N VAL A 99 -2.07 11.12 14.85
CA VAL A 99 -1.41 9.93 15.38
C VAL A 99 -0.05 10.28 15.98
N ALA A 100 0.64 11.29 15.47
CA ALA A 100 1.96 11.66 15.98
C ALA A 100 1.94 12.25 17.40
N ALA A 101 0.78 12.64 17.93
CA ALA A 101 0.65 13.09 19.31
C ALA A 101 1.12 12.02 20.31
N ALA A 102 1.78 12.47 21.39
CA ALA A 102 2.44 11.61 22.37
C ALA A 102 1.43 10.74 23.16
N ASP A 103 0.28 11.31 23.50
CA ASP A 103 -0.81 10.69 24.24
C ASP A 103 -1.67 9.74 23.40
N TYR A 104 -1.66 9.89 22.07
CA TYR A 104 -2.49 9.09 21.16
C TYR A 104 -2.24 7.58 21.31
N ALA A 105 -0.98 7.16 21.47
CA ALA A 105 -0.65 5.74 21.62
C ALA A 105 -1.26 5.14 22.89
N GLN A 106 -1.15 5.86 24.02
CA GLN A 106 -1.72 5.46 25.30
C GLN A 106 -3.25 5.41 25.21
N SER A 107 -3.88 6.46 24.65
CA SER A 107 -5.33 6.50 24.46
C SER A 107 -5.86 5.35 23.61
N VAL A 108 -5.14 4.98 22.54
CA VAL A 108 -5.50 3.81 21.72
C VAL A 108 -5.35 2.52 22.52
N ALA A 109 -4.29 2.36 23.31
CA ALA A 109 -4.11 1.18 24.14
C ALA A 109 -5.27 1.03 25.15
N ASP A 110 -5.63 2.11 25.85
CA ASP A 110 -6.74 2.13 26.81
C ASP A 110 -8.07 1.81 26.11
N ALA A 111 -8.33 2.41 24.95
CA ALA A 111 -9.54 2.14 24.17
C ALA A 111 -9.62 0.68 23.69
N LEU A 112 -8.49 0.07 23.32
CA LEU A 112 -8.43 -1.33 22.89
C LEU A 112 -8.70 -2.30 24.05
N VAL A 113 -8.24 -1.98 25.26
CA VAL A 113 -8.55 -2.73 26.49
C VAL A 113 -10.03 -2.61 26.83
N LEU A 114 -10.55 -1.39 26.87
CA LEU A 114 -11.94 -1.11 27.25
C LEU A 114 -12.96 -1.67 26.24
N ARG A 115 -12.64 -1.67 24.94
CA ARG A 115 -13.56 -2.07 23.87
C ARG A 115 -13.32 -3.48 23.32
N GLY A 116 -12.41 -4.24 23.93
CA GLY A 116 -12.15 -5.63 23.52
C GLY A 116 -11.59 -5.78 22.10
N ARG A 117 -10.76 -4.83 21.64
CA ARG A 117 -10.05 -4.87 20.33
C ARG A 117 -10.99 -5.14 19.13
N PRO A 118 -11.85 -4.18 18.77
CA PRO A 118 -12.80 -4.36 17.66
C PRO A 118 -12.07 -4.62 16.34
N ARG A 119 -12.64 -5.52 15.52
CA ARG A 119 -12.12 -5.81 14.17
C ARG A 119 -12.23 -4.57 13.29
N PHE A 120 -11.22 -4.35 12.46
CA PHE A 120 -11.21 -3.25 11.52
C PHE A 120 -12.18 -3.49 10.36
N THR A 121 -12.97 -2.46 10.00
CA THR A 121 -13.76 -2.48 8.77
C THR A 121 -12.83 -2.58 7.56
N THR A 122 -13.03 -3.63 6.76
CA THR A 122 -12.27 -3.94 5.53
C THR A 122 -12.92 -3.35 4.29
N ALA A 123 -14.25 -3.18 4.31
CA ALA A 123 -14.99 -2.64 3.17
C ALA A 123 -14.60 -1.17 2.91
N ARG A 124 -14.32 -0.84 1.64
CA ARG A 124 -14.00 0.52 1.16
C ARG A 124 -12.84 1.21 1.92
N THR A 125 -11.97 0.39 2.52
CA THR A 125 -10.81 0.86 3.27
C THR A 125 -9.54 0.46 2.53
N TYR A 126 -8.68 1.44 2.28
CA TYR A 126 -7.34 1.25 1.74
C TYR A 126 -6.33 1.32 2.89
N LEU A 127 -5.55 0.26 3.12
CA LEU A 127 -4.56 0.20 4.19
C LEU A 127 -3.15 0.37 3.61
N VAL A 128 -2.39 1.30 4.17
CA VAL A 128 -1.02 1.61 3.79
C VAL A 128 -0.08 1.35 4.96
N THR A 129 0.93 0.53 4.71
CA THR A 129 2.03 0.29 5.65
C THR A 129 3.33 0.75 4.99
N ASP A 130 4.05 1.65 5.66
CA ASP A 130 5.32 2.16 5.17
C ASP A 130 6.49 1.29 5.68
N LEU A 131 7.14 0.56 4.76
CA LEU A 131 8.31 -0.26 5.04
C LEU A 131 9.62 0.38 4.54
N THR A 132 9.57 1.62 4.04
CA THR A 132 10.78 2.31 3.53
C THR A 132 11.87 2.43 4.59
N LYS A 133 11.49 2.62 5.85
CA LYS A 133 12.41 2.73 6.99
C LYS A 133 12.76 1.39 7.62
N ALA A 134 12.12 0.29 7.23
CA ALA A 134 12.36 -1.02 7.85
C ALA A 134 13.75 -1.60 7.53
N ASN A 135 14.47 -1.03 6.55
CA ASN A 135 15.83 -1.42 6.15
C ASN A 135 15.98 -2.91 5.79
N LEU A 136 14.89 -3.55 5.37
CA LEU A 136 14.88 -4.97 4.97
C LEU A 136 15.82 -5.26 3.79
N HIS A 137 16.13 -4.25 2.98
CA HIS A 137 17.05 -4.33 1.84
C HIS A 137 18.54 -4.30 2.23
N ASN A 138 18.87 -4.00 3.51
CA ASN A 138 20.24 -3.87 4.00
C ASN A 138 20.63 -4.97 5.01
N VAL A 139 19.83 -6.04 5.11
CA VAL A 139 20.10 -7.15 6.03
C VAL A 139 20.89 -8.23 5.30
N ASP A 140 22.19 -8.32 5.56
CA ASP A 140 23.04 -9.40 5.07
C ASP A 140 23.14 -10.52 6.11
N LEU A 141 22.77 -11.73 5.71
CA LEU A 141 22.83 -12.95 6.54
C LEU A 141 24.09 -13.79 6.25
N GLY A 142 25.05 -13.25 5.50
CA GLY A 142 26.24 -13.96 5.00
C GLY A 142 26.09 -14.52 3.59
N TRP A 143 24.95 -14.27 2.93
CA TRP A 143 24.67 -14.67 1.54
C TRP A 143 24.65 -13.47 0.58
N GLY A 144 24.98 -12.28 1.07
CA GLY A 144 24.89 -11.02 0.34
C GLY A 144 23.58 -10.29 0.58
N LEU A 145 23.47 -9.09 -0.02
CA LEU A 145 22.31 -8.23 0.15
C LEU A 145 21.05 -8.80 -0.53
N PRO A 146 19.87 -8.66 0.09
CA PRO A 146 18.63 -9.19 -0.45
C PRO A 146 18.15 -8.40 -1.67
N VAL A 147 17.73 -9.12 -2.71
CA VAL A 147 17.12 -8.52 -3.92
C VAL A 147 15.72 -7.97 -3.62
N TYR A 148 14.99 -8.57 -2.68
CA TYR A 148 13.64 -8.17 -2.28
C TYR A 148 13.42 -8.43 -0.79
N GLY A 149 12.85 -7.44 -0.08
CA GLY A 149 12.50 -7.53 1.34
C GLY A 149 11.12 -6.95 1.59
N GLY A 150 10.07 -7.72 1.33
CA GLY A 150 8.69 -7.26 1.40
C GLY A 150 7.67 -8.38 1.62
N PRO A 151 6.36 -8.06 1.63
CA PRO A 151 5.27 -8.99 1.88
C PRO A 151 5.20 -10.09 0.80
N ALA A 152 4.93 -11.33 1.22
CA ALA A 152 4.66 -12.43 0.28
C ALA A 152 3.30 -12.30 -0.44
N THR A 153 2.32 -11.62 0.17
CA THR A 153 0.97 -11.48 -0.39
C THR A 153 0.37 -10.09 -0.14
N THR A 154 -0.42 -9.59 -1.08
CA THR A 154 -1.09 -8.28 -1.03
C THR A 154 -2.61 -8.40 -1.02
N THR A 155 -3.16 -8.91 0.09
CA THR A 155 -4.61 -9.21 0.18
C THR A 155 -5.47 -8.01 0.62
N LEU A 156 -4.93 -7.09 1.43
CA LEU A 156 -5.69 -5.94 1.95
C LEU A 156 -4.86 -4.65 2.10
N ALA A 157 -3.59 -4.79 2.46
CA ALA A 157 -2.68 -3.67 2.62
C ALA A 157 -1.76 -3.53 1.41
N THR A 158 -1.42 -2.29 1.08
CA THR A 158 -0.27 -1.97 0.23
C THR A 158 0.91 -1.60 1.10
N PHE A 159 2.07 -2.17 0.76
CA PHE A 159 3.30 -1.93 1.47
C PHE A 159 4.20 -1.05 0.62
N HIS A 160 4.66 0.07 1.15
CA HIS A 160 5.64 0.91 0.47
C HIS A 160 7.03 0.36 0.75
N ILE A 161 7.65 -0.23 -0.25
CA ILE A 161 8.93 -0.92 -0.15
C ILE A 161 9.97 -0.09 -0.89
N PRO A 162 11.16 0.16 -0.31
CA PRO A 162 12.20 0.88 -1.01
C PRO A 162 12.67 0.07 -2.22
N ALA A 163 12.79 0.73 -3.37
CA ALA A 163 13.30 0.15 -4.61
C ALA A 163 14.68 0.71 -4.92
N ALA A 164 15.46 -0.02 -5.72
CA ALA A 164 16.73 0.46 -6.23
C ALA A 164 16.55 1.81 -6.98
N GLY A 165 17.56 2.68 -6.89
CA GLY A 165 17.52 4.00 -7.54
C GLY A 165 16.62 5.04 -6.84
N GLY A 166 16.29 4.84 -5.57
CA GLY A 166 15.48 5.80 -4.79
C GLY A 166 13.99 5.74 -5.07
N GLY A 167 13.52 4.72 -5.80
CA GLY A 167 12.10 4.49 -6.07
C GLY A 167 11.37 3.85 -4.89
N ILE A 168 10.04 3.79 -5.00
CA ILE A 168 9.17 3.05 -4.07
C ILE A 168 8.38 2.02 -4.89
N THR A 169 8.47 0.76 -4.48
CA THR A 169 7.64 -0.32 -5.00
C THR A 169 6.37 -0.44 -4.16
N VAL A 170 5.21 -0.43 -4.82
CA VAL A 170 3.90 -0.58 -4.18
C VAL A 170 3.19 -1.78 -4.80
N PRO A 171 3.26 -2.98 -4.20
CA PRO A 171 2.60 -4.15 -4.74
C PRO A 171 1.09 -4.05 -4.49
N MET A 172 0.28 -4.35 -5.51
CA MET A 172 -1.18 -4.21 -5.45
C MET A 172 -1.86 -5.38 -6.18
N CYS A 173 -2.93 -5.92 -5.58
CA CYS A 173 -3.75 -6.97 -6.19
C CYS A 173 -5.22 -6.51 -6.29
N LEU A 174 -5.69 -6.28 -7.52
CA LEU A 174 -7.06 -5.90 -7.84
C LEU A 174 -7.66 -6.87 -8.87
N PRO A 175 -9.00 -6.98 -8.97
CA PRO A 175 -9.62 -7.71 -10.07
C PRO A 175 -9.13 -7.19 -11.43
N PRO A 176 -9.00 -8.04 -12.47
CA PRO A 176 -8.31 -7.69 -13.72
C PRO A 176 -8.73 -6.34 -14.33
N ARG A 177 -10.04 -6.11 -14.50
CA ARG A 177 -10.58 -4.85 -15.03
C ARG A 177 -10.25 -3.62 -14.18
N ALA A 178 -10.18 -3.79 -12.86
CA ALA A 178 -9.80 -2.71 -11.95
C ALA A 178 -8.30 -2.43 -12.02
N MET A 179 -7.48 -3.47 -12.20
CA MET A 179 -6.03 -3.34 -12.36
C MET A 179 -5.67 -2.61 -13.66
N GLU A 180 -6.33 -2.93 -14.78
CA GLU A 180 -6.14 -2.23 -16.06
C GLU A 180 -6.42 -0.72 -15.93
N ARG A 181 -7.57 -0.37 -15.34
CA ARG A 181 -7.94 1.02 -15.08
C ARG A 181 -6.96 1.72 -14.14
N PHE A 182 -6.52 1.03 -13.10
CA PHE A 182 -5.55 1.54 -12.14
C PHE A 182 -4.22 1.86 -12.83
N ALA A 183 -3.67 0.91 -13.60
CA ALA A 183 -2.41 1.09 -14.32
C ALA A 183 -2.47 2.25 -15.33
N ALA A 184 -3.58 2.36 -16.06
CA ALA A 184 -3.80 3.47 -17.00
C ALA A 184 -3.80 4.84 -16.29
N ASN A 185 -4.55 4.97 -15.19
CA ASN A 185 -4.62 6.22 -14.42
C ASN A 185 -3.27 6.60 -13.79
N VAL A 186 -2.54 5.62 -13.25
CA VAL A 186 -1.20 5.86 -12.67
C VAL A 186 -0.23 6.34 -13.75
N ARG A 187 -0.21 5.68 -14.91
CA ARG A 187 0.65 6.08 -16.03
C ARG A 187 0.32 7.50 -16.50
N ALA A 188 -0.97 7.81 -16.66
CA ALA A 188 -1.41 9.15 -17.06
C ALA A 188 -0.96 10.20 -16.03
N GLY A 189 -1.21 9.97 -14.74
CA GLY A 189 -0.82 10.88 -13.67
C GLY A 189 0.70 11.11 -13.59
N LEU A 190 1.51 10.05 -13.71
CA LEU A 190 2.97 10.18 -13.70
C LEU A 190 3.49 10.95 -14.93
N SER A 191 2.89 10.73 -16.11
CA SER A 191 3.28 11.46 -17.33
C SER A 191 2.98 12.97 -17.24
N GLU A 192 1.89 13.34 -16.57
CA GLU A 192 1.53 14.74 -16.36
C GLU A 192 2.52 15.43 -15.42
N VAL A 193 2.98 14.74 -14.36
CA VAL A 193 4.00 15.27 -13.44
C VAL A 193 5.34 15.50 -14.15
N SER A 194 5.77 14.58 -15.01
CA SER A 194 7.01 14.73 -15.78
C SER A 194 6.95 15.92 -16.76
N SER A 195 5.81 16.13 -17.43
CA SER A 195 5.64 17.26 -18.35
C SER A 195 5.58 18.62 -17.63
N ARG A 196 5.01 18.68 -16.42
CA ARG A 196 5.04 19.90 -15.58
C ARG A 196 6.45 20.24 -15.09
N ARG A 197 7.24 19.25 -14.65
CA ARG A 197 8.65 19.45 -14.26
C ARG A 197 9.51 19.97 -15.43
N GLY A 198 9.31 19.45 -16.63
CA GLY A 198 10.00 19.95 -17.83
C GLY A 198 9.61 21.39 -18.21
N ARG A 199 8.35 21.79 -17.97
CA ARG A 199 7.89 23.17 -18.18
C ARG A 199 8.43 24.14 -17.13
N SER A 200 8.49 23.76 -15.86
CA SER A 200 9.05 24.64 -14.82
C SER A 200 10.54 24.89 -15.02
N SER A 201 11.32 23.85 -15.39
CA SER A 201 12.75 24.02 -15.70
C SER A 201 12.99 24.83 -16.99
N GLY A 202 12.11 24.70 -17.99
CA GLY A 202 12.17 25.51 -19.21
C GLY A 202 11.84 26.98 -19.00
N VAL A 203 10.91 27.29 -18.09
CA VAL A 203 10.57 28.67 -17.71
C VAL A 203 11.71 29.32 -16.91
N GLU A 204 12.32 28.62 -15.93
CA GLU A 204 13.51 29.13 -15.22
C GLU A 204 14.69 29.38 -16.16
N SER A 205 14.95 28.48 -17.12
CA SER A 205 15.99 28.67 -18.13
C SER A 205 15.71 29.84 -19.08
N THR A 206 14.44 30.10 -19.42
CA THR A 206 14.04 31.23 -20.28
C THR A 206 14.11 32.57 -19.54
N VAL A 207 13.84 32.59 -18.24
CA VAL A 207 13.98 33.79 -17.39
C VAL A 207 15.45 34.15 -17.19
N LEU A 208 16.32 33.16 -16.94
CA LEU A 208 17.76 33.39 -16.78
C LEU A 208 18.48 33.78 -18.08
N SER A 209 17.96 33.40 -19.25
CA SER A 209 18.52 33.80 -20.55
C SER A 209 18.10 35.21 -21.01
N ARG A 210 17.23 35.89 -20.26
CA ARG A 210 16.75 37.26 -20.53
C ARG A 210 17.29 38.30 -19.54
N MET A 211 18.16 37.89 -18.62
CA MET A 211 18.97 38.77 -17.78
C MET A 211 20.38 38.84 -18.37
#